data_AF-A0A3M1ST96-F1
#
_entry.id   AF-A0A3M1ST96-F1
#
_cell.length_a   1.000
_cell.length_b   1.000
_cell.length_c   1.000
_cell.angle_alpha   90.00
_cell.angle_beta   90.00
_cell.angle_gamma   90.00
#
_symmetry.space_group_name_H-M   'P 1'
#
loop_
_entity.id
_entity.type
_entity.pdbx_description
1 polymer ?
#
loop_
_entity_poly.entity_id
_entity_poly.type
_entity_poly.pdbx_seq_one_letter_code
_entity_poly.pdbx_strand_id
1 'polypeptide(L)'
;MISNSLRLRFAAFTAATLSSIGLFAATPAQANTFGKTEVRQDRLIAVAAPVGSTRHQLLILEQISNDRPCWRETGSNPVEIDPLLLDFDFTGICGRSTDSNGYSIRVGDRDLGMQYNLRVVRDGDDLVLMGVPFGARPGGPLEIGRARGVSSGFVKLQLNPGWRFTKRNYDGRTLGHVYLTNDLTLSELTTSTPVATRPTPTPQPTKPPVTTPVPPARPAPESLLQLSAEQVRQMQEIETRYNARITERGQALQQAHQQLRQMMGVQTSDRTLRRQQKRVRQLQAELSDLHFEKLMEMRSLLGTEQLGQFAQLLVSASGQVVGSR
;
A
#
# COMPACT_ATOMS: atom_id res chain seq x y z
N MET A 1 43.88 60.16 67.08
CA MET A 1 44.38 61.16 66.12
C MET A 1 43.90 60.75 64.73
N ILE A 2 43.06 61.62 64.12
CA ILE A 2 42.98 62.02 62.70
C ILE A 2 42.95 60.91 61.64
N SER A 3 42.06 60.86 60.65
CA SER A 3 40.75 61.45 60.29
C SER A 3 40.38 60.85 58.91
N ASN A 4 39.13 61.05 58.52
CA ASN A 4 38.59 61.04 57.15
C ASN A 4 38.24 59.68 56.53
N SER A 5 36.96 59.30 56.44
CA SER A 5 35.82 59.89 55.70
C SER A 5 35.68 59.29 54.31
N LEU A 6 34.52 58.71 53.99
CA LEU A 6 33.50 59.38 53.19
C LEU A 6 32.25 58.49 53.06
N ARG A 7 31.10 59.15 53.10
CA ARG A 7 29.76 58.60 52.89
C ARG A 7 29.44 58.45 51.39
N LEU A 8 28.26 57.87 51.17
CA LEU A 8 27.52 57.59 49.93
C LEU A 8 27.91 56.21 49.36
N ARG A 9 26.96 55.31 49.05
CA ARG A 9 26.14 55.45 47.84
C ARG A 9 25.04 54.37 47.72
N PHE A 10 23.84 54.84 47.35
CA PHE A 10 22.85 54.26 46.44
C PHE A 10 21.94 53.11 46.92
N ALA A 11 20.66 53.48 47.10
CA ALA A 11 19.53 52.61 46.80
C ALA A 11 19.58 52.21 45.32
N ALA A 12 19.41 50.92 45.02
CA ALA A 12 19.19 50.44 43.67
C ALA A 12 18.01 49.47 43.68
N PHE A 13 16.99 49.86 42.90
CA PHE A 13 15.74 49.17 42.64
C PHE A 13 15.94 47.71 42.22
N THR A 14 15.21 46.80 42.85
CA THR A 14 14.97 45.44 42.36
C THR A 14 14.02 45.49 41.15
N ALA A 15 14.57 45.65 39.95
CA ALA A 15 13.84 45.40 38.71
C ALA A 15 14.02 43.92 38.31
N ALA A 16 13.08 43.07 38.72
CA ALA A 16 12.97 41.71 38.24
C ALA A 16 12.28 41.72 36.85
N THR A 17 13.07 41.66 35.78
CA THR A 17 12.54 41.39 34.43
C THR A 17 12.61 39.89 34.16
N LEU A 18 11.49 39.19 34.39
CA LEU A 18 11.28 37.83 33.91
C LEU A 18 11.33 37.84 32.37
N SER A 19 12.45 37.45 31.79
CA SER A 19 12.53 37.08 30.38
C SER A 19 12.06 35.64 30.23
N SER A 20 10.74 35.44 30.11
CA SER A 20 10.16 34.17 29.67
C SER A 20 10.37 34.01 28.16
N ILE A 21 11.57 33.57 27.78
CA ILE A 21 11.78 33.00 26.45
C ILE A 21 10.99 31.70 26.42
N GLY A 22 9.80 31.76 25.81
CA GLY A 22 9.02 30.58 25.47
C GLY A 22 9.84 29.72 24.52
N LEU A 23 10.52 28.71 25.06
CA LEU A 23 10.96 27.55 24.30
C LEU A 23 9.69 26.84 23.83
N PHE A 24 9.17 27.25 22.68
CA PHE A 24 8.33 26.37 21.89
C PHE A 24 9.19 25.14 21.59
N ALA A 25 8.99 24.08 22.38
CA ALA A 25 9.45 22.76 22.01
C ALA A 25 8.79 22.47 20.66
N ALA A 26 9.57 22.56 19.58
CA ALA A 26 9.16 22.05 18.29
C ALA A 26 8.86 20.57 18.52
N THR A 27 7.58 20.22 18.54
CA THR A 27 7.19 18.81 18.52
C THR A 27 7.83 18.24 17.26
N PRO A 28 8.66 17.19 17.35
CA PRO A 28 9.21 16.57 16.16
C PRO A 28 8.02 16.10 15.32
N ALA A 29 7.83 16.72 14.15
CA ALA A 29 6.88 16.24 13.16
C ALA A 29 7.31 14.81 12.80
N GLN A 30 6.52 13.83 13.24
CA GLN A 30 6.76 12.41 12.95
C GLN A 30 6.83 12.25 11.43
N ALA A 31 8.01 11.84 10.94
CA ALA A 31 8.35 11.73 9.52
C ALA A 31 7.68 10.53 8.81
N ASN A 32 6.45 10.19 9.20
CA ASN A 32 5.61 9.23 8.52
C ASN A 32 4.31 9.92 8.13
N THR A 33 4.26 10.38 6.89
CA THR A 33 3.06 10.94 6.27
C THR A 33 1.88 9.96 6.36
N PHE A 34 2.16 8.65 6.48
CA PHE A 34 1.14 7.60 6.56
C PHE A 34 1.28 6.74 7.84
N GLY A 35 0.15 6.58 8.52
CA GLY A 35 -0.04 5.66 9.63
C GLY A 35 -0.48 4.26 9.17
N LYS A 36 -0.87 3.43 10.14
CA LYS A 36 -1.45 2.09 9.93
C LYS A 36 -2.74 1.94 10.72
N THR A 37 -3.72 1.22 10.16
CA THR A 37 -4.95 0.79 10.83
C THR A 37 -4.94 -0.73 10.91
N GLU A 38 -5.19 -1.27 12.10
CA GLU A 38 -5.35 -2.72 12.28
C GLU A 38 -6.57 -3.24 11.51
N VAL A 39 -6.45 -4.45 10.98
CA VAL A 39 -7.51 -5.11 10.21
C VAL A 39 -7.80 -6.51 10.74
N ARG A 40 -8.98 -7.00 10.38
CA ARG A 40 -9.38 -8.38 10.59
C ARG A 40 -8.52 -9.32 9.76
N GLN A 41 -7.67 -10.11 10.40
CA GLN A 41 -6.72 -10.98 9.72
C GLN A 41 -7.38 -12.12 8.94
N ASP A 42 -8.59 -12.53 9.35
CA ASP A 42 -9.41 -13.52 8.63
C ASP A 42 -10.00 -12.99 7.31
N ARG A 43 -9.89 -11.69 7.06
CA ARG A 43 -10.36 -11.05 5.83
C ARG A 43 -9.26 -10.80 4.81
N LEU A 44 -8.00 -11.11 5.10
CA LEU A 44 -6.90 -10.97 4.15
C LEU A 44 -6.08 -12.24 4.07
N ILE A 45 -5.66 -12.59 2.86
CA ILE A 45 -4.71 -13.68 2.63
C ILE A 45 -3.59 -13.24 1.70
N ALA A 46 -2.37 -13.71 1.98
CA ALA A 46 -1.26 -13.65 1.04
C ALA A 46 -1.25 -14.93 0.22
N VAL A 47 -1.07 -14.79 -1.09
CA VAL A 47 -1.15 -15.87 -2.06
C VAL A 47 0.08 -15.81 -2.95
N ALA A 48 0.75 -16.94 -3.13
CA ALA A 48 1.69 -17.13 -4.22
C ALA A 48 0.88 -17.43 -5.48
N ALA A 49 0.71 -16.42 -6.34
CA ALA A 49 0.00 -16.54 -7.60
C ALA A 49 0.98 -16.88 -8.73
N PRO A 50 0.70 -17.90 -9.58
CA PRO A 50 1.61 -18.29 -10.64
C PRO A 50 1.79 -17.20 -11.70
N VAL A 51 3.01 -17.04 -12.20
CA VAL A 51 3.39 -16.15 -13.30
C VAL A 51 4.28 -16.91 -14.28
N GLY A 52 3.70 -17.29 -15.42
CA GLY A 52 4.34 -18.22 -16.34
C GLY A 52 4.34 -19.64 -15.77
N SER A 53 5.37 -20.43 -16.07
CA SER A 53 5.39 -21.87 -15.74
C SER A 53 6.05 -22.22 -14.41
N THR A 54 6.95 -21.38 -13.87
CA THR A 54 7.82 -21.75 -12.74
C THR A 54 7.95 -20.70 -11.65
N ARG A 55 7.37 -19.52 -11.85
CA ARG A 55 7.51 -18.39 -10.92
C ARG A 55 6.18 -18.06 -10.29
N HIS A 56 6.24 -17.44 -9.12
CA HIS A 56 5.09 -16.90 -8.42
C HIS A 56 5.32 -15.43 -8.09
N GLN A 57 4.24 -14.67 -8.06
CA GLN A 57 4.19 -13.32 -7.51
C GLN A 57 3.31 -13.29 -6.25
N LEU A 58 3.50 -12.28 -5.41
CA LEU A 58 2.60 -12.05 -4.29
C LEU A 58 1.28 -11.48 -4.82
N LEU A 59 0.18 -12.06 -4.38
CA LEU A 59 -1.17 -11.57 -4.52
C LEU A 59 -1.77 -11.46 -3.12
N ILE A 60 -2.31 -10.32 -2.75
CA ILE A 60 -3.13 -10.19 -1.54
C ILE A 60 -4.60 -10.09 -1.95
N LEU A 61 -5.43 -10.96 -1.38
CA LEU A 61 -6.88 -10.90 -1.52
C LEU A 61 -7.49 -10.40 -0.21
N GLU A 62 -8.50 -9.55 -0.32
CA GLU A 62 -9.25 -8.99 0.81
C GLU A 62 -10.75 -9.27 0.65
N GLN A 63 -11.41 -9.70 1.72
CA GLN A 63 -12.86 -9.87 1.82
C GLN A 63 -13.45 -8.59 2.42
N ILE A 64 -13.95 -7.69 1.57
CA ILE A 64 -14.49 -6.38 1.98
C ILE A 64 -15.91 -6.54 2.56
N SER A 65 -16.80 -7.19 1.80
CA SER A 65 -18.15 -7.57 2.25
C SER A 65 -18.28 -9.09 2.36
N ASN A 66 -19.38 -9.61 2.89
CA ASN A 66 -19.63 -11.06 2.94
C ASN A 66 -20.65 -11.51 1.87
N ASP A 67 -20.96 -10.67 0.87
CA ASP A 67 -22.01 -10.95 -0.10
C ASP A 67 -21.66 -12.18 -0.97
N ARG A 68 -20.37 -12.29 -1.32
CA ARG A 68 -19.79 -13.43 -2.05
C ARG A 68 -18.39 -13.72 -1.50
N PRO A 69 -17.97 -14.99 -1.38
CA PRO A 69 -16.60 -15.32 -1.01
C PRO A 69 -15.62 -14.89 -2.11
N CYS A 70 -14.52 -14.24 -1.72
CA CYS A 70 -13.48 -13.79 -2.66
C CYS A 70 -12.48 -14.90 -3.02
N TRP A 71 -12.37 -15.92 -2.17
CA TRP A 71 -11.55 -17.11 -2.40
C TRP A 71 -12.14 -18.34 -1.70
N ARG A 72 -11.63 -19.52 -2.05
CA ARG A 72 -11.84 -20.77 -1.33
C ARG A 72 -10.49 -21.43 -1.04
N GLU A 73 -10.38 -22.05 0.14
CA GLU A 73 -9.17 -22.77 0.56
C GLU A 73 -9.40 -24.29 0.48
N THR A 74 -8.42 -25.03 -0.02
CA THR A 74 -8.42 -26.51 -0.02
C THR A 74 -7.03 -27.05 0.32
N GLY A 75 -6.96 -28.27 0.84
CA GLY A 75 -5.69 -28.85 1.27
C GLY A 75 -5.12 -28.22 2.55
N SER A 76 -3.89 -28.59 2.89
CA SER A 76 -3.24 -28.13 4.13
C SER A 76 -1.73 -27.91 4.06
N ASN A 77 -1.00 -28.54 3.12
CA ASN A 77 0.44 -28.36 2.90
C ASN A 77 0.82 -28.69 1.43
N PRO A 78 0.82 -27.71 0.51
CA PRO A 78 0.37 -26.34 0.71
C PRO A 78 -1.17 -26.24 0.78
N VAL A 79 -1.68 -25.11 1.28
CA VAL A 79 -3.11 -24.76 1.13
C VAL A 79 -3.30 -24.14 -0.25
N GLU A 80 -4.09 -24.79 -1.10
CA GLU A 80 -4.45 -24.28 -2.42
C GLU A 80 -5.57 -23.24 -2.31
N ILE A 81 -5.46 -22.20 -3.13
CA ILE A 81 -6.40 -21.07 -3.18
C ILE A 81 -7.11 -21.06 -4.52
N ASP A 82 -8.43 -21.08 -4.50
CA ASP A 82 -9.28 -20.85 -5.66
C ASP A 82 -9.77 -19.39 -5.64
N PRO A 83 -9.27 -18.49 -6.51
CA PRO A 83 -9.63 -17.08 -6.53
C PRO A 83 -10.97 -16.83 -7.23
N LEU A 84 -12.07 -16.91 -6.46
CA LEU A 84 -13.45 -16.80 -6.96
C LEU A 84 -13.83 -15.41 -7.48
N LEU A 85 -13.06 -14.36 -7.16
CA LEU A 85 -13.35 -12.98 -7.55
C LEU A 85 -13.39 -12.74 -9.08
N LEU A 86 -12.94 -13.71 -9.88
CA LEU A 86 -12.96 -13.63 -11.35
C LEU A 86 -14.32 -14.04 -11.94
N ASP A 87 -15.20 -14.61 -11.12
CA ASP A 87 -16.50 -15.15 -11.55
C ASP A 87 -17.65 -14.16 -11.35
N PHE A 88 -17.36 -12.91 -10.97
CA PHE A 88 -18.34 -11.85 -10.77
C PHE A 88 -17.75 -10.44 -10.75
N ASP A 89 -18.64 -9.46 -10.82
CA ASP A 89 -18.30 -8.08 -10.44
C ASP A 89 -17.96 -8.03 -8.95
N PHE A 90 -16.68 -8.03 -8.65
CA PHE A 90 -16.14 -8.03 -7.30
C PHE A 90 -16.16 -6.64 -6.64
N THR A 91 -16.64 -5.60 -7.33
CA THR A 91 -16.63 -4.21 -6.85
C THR A 91 -17.33 -4.08 -5.50
N GLY A 92 -16.63 -3.56 -4.49
CA GLY A 92 -17.14 -3.42 -3.13
C GLY A 92 -17.22 -4.72 -2.31
N ILE A 93 -16.94 -5.87 -2.93
CA ILE A 93 -16.99 -7.20 -2.29
C ILE A 93 -15.57 -7.71 -1.99
N CYS A 94 -14.67 -7.60 -2.97
CA CYS A 94 -13.29 -8.06 -2.85
C CYS A 94 -12.29 -6.94 -3.09
N GLY A 95 -11.18 -6.99 -2.35
CA GLY A 95 -9.97 -6.24 -2.63
C GLY A 95 -8.92 -7.15 -3.25
N ARG A 96 -8.11 -6.59 -4.15
CA ARG A 96 -7.00 -7.29 -4.79
C ARG A 96 -5.78 -6.38 -4.88
N SER A 97 -4.64 -6.85 -4.39
CA SER A 97 -3.36 -6.16 -4.50
C SER A 97 -2.34 -7.07 -5.18
N THR A 98 -1.81 -6.65 -6.33
CA THR A 98 -0.94 -7.48 -7.20
C THR A 98 0.49 -6.96 -7.33
N ASP A 99 0.77 -5.76 -6.81
CA ASP A 99 2.06 -5.11 -6.97
C ASP A 99 2.44 -4.24 -5.77
N SER A 100 3.61 -3.59 -5.87
CA SER A 100 4.15 -2.69 -4.85
C SER A 100 3.33 -1.41 -4.61
N ASN A 101 2.34 -1.11 -5.44
CA ASN A 101 1.42 0.00 -5.20
C ASN A 101 0.25 -0.44 -4.31
N GLY A 102 -0.14 -1.72 -4.39
CA GLY A 102 -1.16 -2.32 -3.55
C GLY A 102 -0.66 -2.77 -2.18
N TYR A 103 0.63 -3.10 -2.04
CA TYR A 103 1.21 -3.53 -0.76
C TYR A 103 2.65 -3.08 -0.53
N SER A 104 3.06 -3.02 0.74
CA SER A 104 4.47 -2.84 1.14
C SER A 104 4.77 -3.46 2.51
N ILE A 105 6.03 -3.40 2.93
CA ILE A 105 6.48 -3.84 4.26
C ILE A 105 6.44 -2.65 5.20
N ARG A 106 5.93 -2.85 6.43
CA ARG A 106 6.02 -1.87 7.53
C ARG A 106 6.61 -2.52 8.78
N VAL A 107 7.74 -2.02 9.26
CA VAL A 107 8.41 -2.58 10.45
C VAL A 107 8.83 -1.47 11.41
N GLY A 108 8.66 -1.66 12.72
CA GLY A 108 8.96 -0.62 13.72
C GLY A 108 8.30 0.72 13.37
N ASP A 109 7.05 0.65 12.92
CA ASP A 109 6.26 1.75 12.37
C ASP A 109 6.85 2.48 11.16
N ARG A 110 7.87 1.96 10.49
CA ARG A 110 8.43 2.55 9.27
C ARG A 110 7.94 1.85 8.02
N ASP A 111 7.39 2.61 7.07
CA ASP A 111 7.07 2.10 5.72
C ASP A 111 8.37 1.87 4.92
N LEU A 112 8.56 0.65 4.44
CA LEU A 112 9.72 0.21 3.68
C LEU A 112 9.44 0.06 2.19
N GLY A 113 8.31 0.54 1.67
CA GLY A 113 7.91 0.39 0.25
C GLY A 113 8.91 0.99 -0.77
N MET A 114 9.74 1.95 -0.34
CA MET A 114 10.83 2.53 -1.15
C MET A 114 12.21 1.88 -0.90
N GLN A 115 12.28 0.92 0.03
CA GLN A 115 13.51 0.28 0.49
C GLN A 115 13.56 -1.21 0.15
N TYR A 116 12.42 -1.89 0.13
CA TYR A 116 12.29 -3.32 -0.11
C TYR A 116 11.25 -3.61 -1.19
N ASN A 117 11.48 -4.68 -1.95
CA ASN A 117 10.45 -5.35 -2.74
C ASN A 117 10.01 -6.64 -2.05
N LEU A 118 8.75 -7.02 -2.25
CA LEU A 118 8.23 -8.32 -1.85
C LEU A 118 8.36 -9.30 -3.00
N ARG A 119 8.92 -10.48 -2.72
CA ARG A 119 9.10 -11.56 -3.70
C ARG A 119 8.66 -12.88 -3.11
N VAL A 120 8.05 -13.70 -3.94
CA VAL A 120 7.89 -15.12 -3.65
C VAL A 120 9.07 -15.85 -4.30
N VAL A 121 9.86 -16.55 -3.49
CA VAL A 121 11.02 -17.32 -3.95
C VAL A 121 10.83 -18.80 -3.62
N ARG A 122 11.35 -19.68 -4.47
CA ARG A 122 11.42 -21.10 -4.16
C ARG A 122 12.65 -21.36 -3.30
N ASP A 123 12.46 -22.01 -2.16
CA ASP A 123 13.51 -22.41 -1.22
C ASP A 123 13.33 -23.90 -0.91
N GLY A 124 14.15 -24.76 -1.51
CA GLY A 124 13.95 -26.21 -1.48
C GLY A 124 12.56 -26.58 -2.00
N ASP A 125 11.78 -27.27 -1.18
CA ASP A 125 10.41 -27.71 -1.48
C ASP A 125 9.33 -26.80 -0.90
N ASP A 126 9.65 -25.52 -0.69
CA ASP A 126 8.72 -24.51 -0.19
C ASP A 126 8.73 -23.24 -1.06
N LEU A 127 7.63 -22.48 -0.98
CA LEU A 127 7.55 -21.11 -1.49
C LEU A 127 7.58 -20.14 -0.31
N VAL A 128 8.51 -19.20 -0.35
CA VAL A 128 8.80 -18.27 0.74
C VAL A 128 8.53 -16.84 0.30
N LEU A 129 7.77 -16.12 1.12
CA LEU A 129 7.56 -14.68 0.96
C LEU A 129 8.72 -13.93 1.62
N MET A 130 9.50 -13.24 0.79
CA MET A 130 10.69 -12.50 1.20
C MET A 130 10.55 -11.00 0.92
N GLY A 131 10.97 -10.18 1.87
CA GLY A 131 11.33 -8.79 1.63
C GLY A 131 12.79 -8.72 1.19
N VAL A 132 13.07 -8.26 -0.03
CA VAL A 132 14.43 -8.11 -0.57
C VAL A 132 14.73 -6.62 -0.78
N PRO A 133 15.85 -6.10 -0.23
CA PRO A 133 16.20 -4.69 -0.37
C PRO A 133 16.42 -4.30 -1.85
N PHE A 134 16.14 -3.04 -2.19
CA PHE A 134 16.49 -2.48 -3.49
C PHE A 134 17.99 -2.18 -3.56
N GLY A 135 18.67 -2.73 -4.58
CA GLY A 135 20.10 -2.50 -4.79
C GLY A 135 20.98 -3.08 -3.68
N ALA A 136 22.24 -2.63 -3.60
CA ALA A 136 23.20 -3.06 -2.57
C ALA A 136 23.03 -2.28 -1.24
N ARG A 137 21.79 -2.01 -0.82
CA ARG A 137 21.52 -1.25 0.41
C ARG A 137 21.73 -2.11 1.66
N PRO A 138 22.12 -1.49 2.80
CA PRO A 138 22.23 -2.20 4.08
C PRO A 138 20.85 -2.68 4.57
N GLY A 139 20.83 -3.89 5.14
CA GLY A 139 19.64 -4.62 5.58
C GLY A 139 19.53 -5.95 4.84
N GLY A 140 19.54 -7.07 5.57
CA GLY A 140 19.42 -8.40 4.98
C GLY A 140 18.01 -8.69 4.43
N PRO A 141 17.84 -9.78 3.66
CA PRO A 141 16.51 -10.23 3.27
C PRO A 141 15.67 -10.57 4.51
N LEU A 142 14.37 -10.27 4.46
CA LEU A 142 13.41 -10.52 5.53
C LEU A 142 12.48 -11.66 5.16
N GLU A 143 12.45 -12.73 5.94
CA GLU A 143 11.45 -13.78 5.77
C GLU A 143 10.13 -13.39 6.45
N ILE A 144 9.05 -13.38 5.67
CA ILE A 144 7.74 -12.86 6.10
C ILE A 144 6.71 -14.00 6.23
N GLY A 145 6.84 -15.06 5.43
CA GLY A 145 5.91 -16.18 5.46
C GLY A 145 6.29 -17.31 4.51
N ARG A 146 5.58 -18.43 4.62
CA ARG A 146 5.84 -19.67 3.87
C ARG A 146 4.55 -20.34 3.39
N ALA A 147 4.59 -21.04 2.27
CA ALA A 147 3.45 -21.80 1.75
C ALA A 147 3.31 -23.19 2.37
N ARG A 148 4.40 -23.72 2.94
CA ARG A 148 4.54 -25.09 3.46
C ARG A 148 4.37 -26.13 2.35
N GLY A 149 4.97 -25.83 1.20
CA GLY A 149 4.95 -26.68 0.03
C GLY A 149 5.04 -25.88 -1.27
N VAL A 150 5.20 -26.58 -2.38
CA VAL A 150 5.24 -26.01 -3.73
C VAL A 150 4.05 -26.54 -4.52
N SER A 151 3.41 -25.66 -5.28
CA SER A 151 2.41 -26.01 -6.29
C SER A 151 2.60 -25.09 -7.51
N SER A 152 2.22 -25.57 -8.69
CA SER A 152 2.14 -24.73 -9.90
C SER A 152 0.91 -23.81 -9.89
N GLY A 153 -0.05 -24.04 -8.99
CA GLY A 153 -1.25 -23.23 -8.84
C GLY A 153 -1.10 -22.06 -7.86
N PHE A 154 -2.24 -21.50 -7.45
CA PHE A 154 -2.32 -20.48 -6.42
C PHE A 154 -2.26 -21.15 -5.05
N VAL A 155 -1.32 -20.75 -4.19
CA VAL A 155 -1.20 -21.30 -2.83
C VAL A 155 -1.09 -20.21 -1.79
N LYS A 156 -1.66 -20.47 -0.62
CA LYS A 156 -1.64 -19.55 0.52
C LYS A 156 -0.22 -19.45 1.07
N LEU A 157 0.22 -18.24 1.34
CA LEU A 157 1.42 -17.94 2.12
C LEU A 157 0.99 -17.64 3.55
N GLN A 158 1.36 -18.51 4.50
CA GLN A 158 1.13 -18.26 5.92
C GLN A 158 2.20 -17.31 6.44
N LEU A 159 1.76 -16.18 7.01
CA LEU A 159 2.66 -15.23 7.63
C LEU A 159 3.35 -15.85 8.85
N ASN A 160 4.65 -15.59 8.99
CA ASN A 160 5.44 -16.01 10.15
C ASN A 160 4.95 -15.30 11.42
N PRO A 161 5.18 -15.87 12.62
CA PRO A 161 4.82 -15.22 13.88
C PRO A 161 5.34 -13.77 13.96
N GLY A 162 4.50 -12.87 14.45
CA GLY A 162 4.78 -11.43 14.53
C GLY A 162 4.47 -10.64 13.25
N TRP A 163 4.28 -11.30 12.11
CA TRP A 163 3.80 -10.66 10.89
C TRP A 163 2.27 -10.69 10.80
N ARG A 164 1.67 -9.56 10.42
CA ARG A 164 0.23 -9.41 10.22
C ARG A 164 -0.09 -8.40 9.12
N PHE A 165 -1.32 -8.41 8.62
CA PHE A 165 -1.80 -7.36 7.72
C PHE A 165 -2.23 -6.13 8.52
N THR A 166 -1.91 -4.94 8.02
CA THR A 166 -2.57 -3.68 8.41
C THR A 166 -2.90 -2.90 7.13
N LYS A 167 -3.71 -1.84 7.22
CA LYS A 167 -3.97 -0.95 6.08
C LYS A 167 -3.39 0.42 6.30
N ARG A 168 -2.92 1.05 5.22
CA ARG A 168 -2.40 2.41 5.25
C ARG A 168 -3.45 3.38 5.75
N ASN A 169 -3.06 4.26 6.66
CA ASN A 169 -3.92 5.31 7.18
C ASN A 169 -3.36 6.68 6.79
N TYR A 170 -4.23 7.59 6.35
CA TYR A 170 -3.92 9.00 6.19
C TYR A 170 -5.02 9.83 6.84
N ASP A 171 -4.66 10.66 7.82
CA ASP A 171 -5.59 11.57 8.50
C ASP A 171 -6.88 10.90 9.02
N GLY A 172 -6.71 9.75 9.69
CA GLY A 172 -7.82 8.96 10.24
C GLY A 172 -8.58 8.11 9.21
N ARG A 173 -8.28 8.25 7.91
CA ARG A 173 -8.92 7.48 6.84
C ARG A 173 -8.09 6.24 6.48
N THR A 174 -8.76 5.09 6.42
CA THR A 174 -8.13 3.84 5.96
C THR A 174 -8.15 3.78 4.42
N LEU A 175 -6.98 3.58 3.82
CA LEU A 175 -6.77 3.50 2.38
C LEU A 175 -6.69 2.04 1.89
N GLY A 176 -6.65 1.83 0.58
CA GLY A 176 -6.58 0.49 -0.02
C GLY A 176 -5.24 -0.23 0.12
N HIS A 177 -4.14 0.48 0.40
CA HIS A 177 -2.81 -0.10 0.47
C HIS A 177 -2.64 -0.99 1.72
N VAL A 178 -2.14 -2.20 1.53
CA VAL A 178 -1.94 -3.20 2.59
C VAL A 178 -0.47 -3.25 3.04
N TYR A 179 -0.25 -3.23 4.34
CA TYR A 179 1.08 -3.45 4.91
C TYR A 179 1.24 -4.86 5.44
N LEU A 180 2.33 -5.52 5.07
CA LEU A 180 2.89 -6.64 5.82
C LEU A 180 3.65 -6.04 6.99
N THR A 181 3.04 -6.14 8.18
CA THR A 181 3.44 -5.40 9.37
C THR A 181 4.13 -6.29 10.38
N ASN A 182 5.24 -5.81 10.95
CA ASN A 182 5.85 -6.34 12.15
C ASN A 182 6.16 -5.17 13.11
N ASP A 183 6.02 -5.36 14.42
CA ASP A 183 6.30 -4.28 15.38
C ASP A 183 7.79 -4.17 15.73
N LEU A 184 8.59 -5.20 15.44
CA LEU A 184 10.04 -5.14 15.55
C LEU A 184 10.63 -4.18 14.52
N THR A 185 11.72 -3.52 14.87
CA THR A 185 12.49 -2.67 13.98
C THR A 185 13.23 -3.49 12.93
N LEU A 186 13.65 -2.83 11.85
CA LEU A 186 14.43 -3.49 10.79
C LEU A 186 15.74 -4.09 11.34
N SER A 187 16.41 -3.42 12.27
CA SER A 187 17.64 -3.92 12.90
C SER A 187 17.37 -5.19 13.70
N GLU A 188 16.29 -5.23 14.50
CA GLU A 188 15.92 -6.41 15.27
C GLU A 188 15.57 -7.61 14.38
N LEU A 189 14.85 -7.39 13.28
CA LEU A 189 14.48 -8.44 12.32
C LEU A 189 15.65 -8.98 11.51
N THR A 190 16.73 -8.21 11.36
CA THR A 190 17.90 -8.62 10.58
C THR A 190 19.03 -9.20 11.44
N THR A 191 19.01 -8.96 12.76
CA THR A 191 19.93 -9.57 13.72
C THR A 191 19.36 -10.83 14.38
N SER A 192 18.04 -11.01 14.35
CA SER A 192 17.40 -12.24 14.80
C SER A 192 17.47 -13.31 13.71
N THR A 193 18.33 -14.31 13.90
CA THR A 193 18.20 -15.60 13.20
C THR A 193 16.82 -16.17 13.49
N PRO A 194 15.97 -16.47 12.50
CA PRO A 194 14.68 -17.09 12.76
C PRO A 194 14.90 -18.49 13.33
N VAL A 195 14.61 -18.66 14.63
CA VAL A 195 14.41 -19.99 15.18
C VAL A 195 13.07 -20.48 14.62
N ALA A 196 13.13 -21.44 13.71
CA ALA A 196 11.97 -22.18 13.25
C ALA A 196 11.43 -23.05 14.40
N THR A 197 10.66 -22.47 15.30
CA THR A 197 9.91 -23.24 16.31
C THR A 197 8.67 -23.83 15.64
N ARG A 198 8.78 -25.12 15.29
CA ARG A 198 7.68 -25.99 14.88
C ARG A 198 6.58 -25.98 15.97
N PRO A 199 5.33 -25.56 15.68
CA PRO A 199 4.25 -25.71 16.64
C PRO A 199 3.82 -27.18 16.71
N THR A 200 3.80 -27.72 17.93
CA THR A 200 3.14 -28.98 18.27
C THR A 200 1.62 -28.83 18.08
N PRO A 201 0.91 -29.80 17.49
CA PRO A 201 -0.54 -29.71 17.28
C PRO A 201 -1.30 -29.91 18.60
N THR A 202 -2.09 -28.92 19.00
CA THR A 202 -3.11 -29.05 20.05
C THR A 202 -4.45 -29.46 19.40
N PRO A 203 -5.28 -30.33 20.01
CA PRO A 203 -6.48 -30.86 19.37
C PRO A 203 -7.59 -29.81 19.26
N GLN A 204 -8.22 -29.75 18.09
CA GLN A 204 -9.36 -28.88 17.80
C GLN A 204 -10.65 -29.44 18.43
N PRO A 205 -11.49 -28.62 19.11
CA PRO A 205 -12.85 -29.02 19.46
C PRO A 205 -13.78 -28.82 18.26
N THR A 206 -14.54 -29.85 17.94
CA THR A 206 -15.59 -29.88 16.92
C THR A 206 -16.76 -28.98 17.33
N LYS A 207 -17.25 -28.11 16.44
CA LYS A 207 -18.59 -27.49 16.57
C LYS A 207 -19.39 -27.61 15.26
N PRO A 208 -20.73 -27.81 15.34
CA PRO A 208 -21.57 -28.21 14.20
C PRO A 208 -22.01 -27.03 13.29
N PRO A 209 -22.61 -27.32 12.12
CA PRO A 209 -22.92 -26.32 11.09
C PRO A 209 -24.16 -25.49 11.44
N VAL A 210 -24.12 -24.19 11.11
CA VAL A 210 -25.27 -23.28 11.17
C VAL A 210 -25.59 -22.79 9.76
N THR A 211 -26.87 -22.93 9.37
CA THR A 211 -27.45 -22.50 8.10
C THR A 211 -28.08 -21.10 8.17
N THR A 212 -27.90 -20.33 7.08
CA THR A 212 -28.77 -19.26 6.49
C THR A 212 -28.96 -17.93 7.24
N PRO A 213 -29.33 -16.78 6.60
CA PRO A 213 -29.92 -16.57 5.25
C PRO A 213 -29.29 -15.42 4.39
N VAL A 214 -29.73 -15.32 3.12
CA VAL A 214 -29.37 -14.30 2.09
C VAL A 214 -30.19 -13.00 2.27
N PRO A 215 -29.57 -11.79 2.27
CA PRO A 215 -30.26 -10.50 2.21
C PRO A 215 -30.38 -9.95 0.77
N PRO A 216 -31.31 -8.99 0.51
CA PRO A 216 -31.63 -8.53 -0.84
C PRO A 216 -30.61 -7.53 -1.42
N ALA A 217 -30.55 -7.46 -2.74
CA ALA A 217 -29.59 -6.70 -3.55
C ALA A 217 -29.70 -5.16 -3.40
N ARG A 218 -28.54 -4.48 -3.44
CA ARG A 218 -28.38 -3.01 -3.42
C ARG A 218 -28.01 -2.49 -4.84
N PRO A 219 -28.47 -1.28 -5.26
CA PRO A 219 -28.27 -0.77 -6.63
C PRO A 219 -26.85 -0.22 -6.94
N ALA A 220 -26.53 -0.12 -8.24
CA ALA A 220 -25.22 0.21 -8.82
C ALA A 220 -24.75 1.68 -8.63
N PRO A 221 -23.44 1.99 -8.78
CA PRO A 221 -22.83 3.28 -8.40
C PRO A 221 -23.38 4.53 -9.12
N GLU A 222 -23.96 4.39 -10.31
CA GLU A 222 -24.59 5.50 -11.03
C GLU A 222 -25.81 6.07 -10.26
N SER A 223 -26.46 5.24 -9.45
CA SER A 223 -27.57 5.66 -8.58
C SER A 223 -27.11 6.45 -7.35
N LEU A 224 -25.81 6.45 -7.02
CA LEU A 224 -25.26 7.17 -5.86
C LEU A 224 -25.02 8.66 -6.15
N LEU A 225 -24.77 9.04 -7.41
CA LEU A 225 -24.55 10.43 -7.84
C LEU A 225 -25.79 11.10 -8.44
N GLN A 226 -26.89 10.34 -8.66
CA GLN A 226 -28.13 10.82 -9.29
C GLN A 226 -27.86 11.64 -10.57
N LEU A 227 -27.02 11.13 -11.46
CA LEU A 227 -26.65 11.84 -12.70
C LEU A 227 -27.84 11.90 -13.67
N SER A 228 -28.01 13.03 -14.35
CA SER A 228 -28.94 13.14 -15.48
C SER A 228 -28.43 12.40 -16.71
N ALA A 229 -29.33 12.02 -17.62
CA ALA A 229 -28.96 11.32 -18.86
C ALA A 229 -27.93 12.11 -19.71
N GLU A 230 -28.01 13.44 -19.71
CA GLU A 230 -27.05 14.29 -20.41
C GLU A 230 -25.67 14.27 -19.72
N GLN A 231 -25.64 14.38 -18.38
CA GLN A 231 -24.39 14.26 -17.62
C GLN A 231 -23.72 12.89 -17.83
N VAL A 232 -24.49 11.81 -17.88
CA VAL A 232 -23.96 10.45 -18.16
C VAL A 232 -23.32 10.39 -19.55
N ARG A 233 -23.99 10.92 -20.59
CA ARG A 233 -23.43 10.93 -21.94
C ARG A 233 -22.13 11.73 -22.01
N GLN A 234 -22.10 12.92 -21.40
CA GLN A 234 -20.91 13.76 -21.36
C GLN A 234 -19.76 13.10 -20.59
N MET A 235 -20.05 12.44 -19.47
CA MET A 235 -19.05 11.66 -18.73
C MET A 235 -18.47 10.52 -19.58
N GLN A 236 -19.29 9.77 -20.33
CA GLN A 236 -18.82 8.69 -21.21
C GLN A 236 -17.90 9.18 -22.34
N GLU A 237 -18.17 10.36 -22.89
CA GLU A 237 -17.31 10.99 -23.90
C GLU A 237 -15.94 11.40 -23.31
N ILE A 238 -15.95 12.00 -22.11
CA ILE A 238 -14.73 12.31 -21.35
C ILE A 238 -13.95 11.02 -21.07
N GLU A 239 -14.60 9.99 -20.54
CA GLU A 239 -13.97 8.71 -20.24
C GLU A 239 -13.28 8.11 -21.46
N THR A 240 -13.99 8.00 -22.58
CA THR A 240 -13.47 7.42 -23.82
C THR A 240 -12.23 8.18 -24.30
N ARG A 241 -12.31 9.51 -24.31
CA ARG A 241 -11.22 10.38 -24.78
C ARG A 241 -9.97 10.27 -23.91
N TYR A 242 -10.10 10.35 -22.58
CA TYR A 242 -8.94 10.27 -21.69
C TYR A 242 -8.39 8.86 -21.56
N ASN A 243 -9.22 7.81 -21.56
CA ASN A 243 -8.76 6.42 -21.45
C ASN A 243 -7.85 6.04 -22.64
N ALA A 244 -8.16 6.53 -23.85
CA ALA A 244 -7.28 6.34 -25.02
C ALA A 244 -5.90 6.99 -24.81
N ARG A 245 -5.86 8.26 -24.35
CA ARG A 245 -4.62 9.01 -24.11
C ARG A 245 -3.78 8.41 -22.97
N ILE A 246 -4.42 8.03 -21.86
CA ILE A 246 -3.79 7.35 -20.73
C ILE A 246 -3.17 6.02 -21.19
N THR A 247 -3.89 5.25 -22.00
CA THR A 247 -3.40 3.98 -22.54
C THR A 247 -2.13 4.18 -23.37
N GLU A 248 -2.17 5.13 -24.31
CA GLU A 248 -1.06 5.48 -25.19
C GLU A 248 0.17 5.94 -24.39
N ARG A 249 0.01 6.88 -23.45
CA ARG A 249 1.12 7.36 -22.61
C ARG A 249 1.65 6.29 -21.67
N GLY A 250 0.79 5.41 -21.16
CA GLY A 250 1.20 4.25 -20.39
C GLY A 250 2.09 3.29 -21.18
N GLN A 251 1.75 3.03 -22.45
CA GLN A 251 2.60 2.21 -23.34
C GLN A 251 3.96 2.87 -23.60
N ALA A 252 3.98 4.18 -23.85
CA ALA A 252 5.22 4.93 -24.02
C ALA A 252 6.12 4.87 -22.78
N LEU A 253 5.55 4.97 -21.57
CA LEU A 253 6.30 4.86 -20.32
C LEU A 253 6.91 3.46 -20.15
N GLN A 254 6.15 2.40 -20.44
CA GLN A 254 6.65 1.03 -20.39
C GLN A 254 7.82 0.81 -21.36
N GLN A 255 7.71 1.31 -22.60
CA GLN A 255 8.79 1.26 -23.58
C GLN A 255 10.03 2.03 -23.11
N ALA A 256 9.84 3.23 -22.55
CA ALA A 256 10.94 4.04 -22.04
C ALA A 256 11.71 3.34 -20.90
N HIS A 257 11.00 2.65 -20.00
CA HIS A 257 11.60 1.81 -18.96
C HIS A 257 12.35 0.60 -19.53
N GLN A 258 11.81 -0.09 -20.54
CA GLN A 258 12.49 -1.21 -21.21
C GLN A 258 13.80 -0.75 -21.86
N GLN A 259 13.77 0.35 -22.59
CA GLN A 259 14.96 0.95 -23.20
C GLN A 259 15.99 1.36 -22.16
N LEU A 260 15.58 1.97 -21.05
CA LEU A 260 16.50 2.32 -19.97
C LEU A 260 17.17 1.08 -19.38
N ARG A 261 16.41 -0.01 -19.15
CA ARG A 261 16.98 -1.29 -18.69
C ARG A 261 17.99 -1.87 -19.67
N GLN A 262 17.72 -1.82 -20.97
CA GLN A 262 18.65 -2.27 -22.01
C GLN A 262 19.93 -1.43 -22.03
N MET A 263 19.82 -0.11 -21.93
CA MET A 263 20.96 0.80 -21.89
C MET A 263 21.88 0.58 -20.69
N MET A 264 21.35 0.09 -19.56
CA MET A 264 22.15 -0.28 -18.38
C MET A 264 22.95 -1.58 -18.57
N GLY A 265 22.58 -2.43 -19.53
CA GLY A 265 23.23 -3.71 -19.81
C GLY A 265 24.28 -3.67 -20.93
N VAL A 266 24.49 -2.51 -21.55
CA VAL A 266 25.47 -2.30 -22.63
C VAL A 266 26.28 -1.03 -22.36
N GLN A 267 27.41 -0.87 -23.05
CA GLN A 267 28.27 0.31 -22.89
C GLN A 267 27.57 1.56 -23.48
N THR A 268 26.78 2.25 -22.65
CA THR A 268 26.04 3.47 -23.01
C THR A 268 26.64 4.69 -22.32
N SER A 269 26.71 5.83 -23.00
CA SER A 269 27.21 7.06 -22.38
C SER A 269 26.24 7.64 -21.34
N ASP A 270 26.78 8.21 -20.25
CA ASP A 270 26.03 8.87 -19.18
C ASP A 270 25.03 9.91 -19.69
N ARG A 271 25.40 10.67 -20.72
CA ARG A 271 24.54 11.69 -21.34
C ARG A 271 23.26 11.06 -21.91
N THR A 272 23.39 9.89 -22.53
CA THR A 272 22.26 9.15 -23.12
C THR A 272 21.38 8.57 -22.03
N LEU A 273 21.97 7.97 -20.99
CA LEU A 273 21.24 7.45 -19.83
C LEU A 273 20.44 8.54 -19.10
N ARG A 274 21.06 9.71 -18.84
CA ARG A 274 20.38 10.84 -18.20
C ARG A 274 19.24 11.40 -19.05
N ARG A 275 19.42 11.46 -20.38
CA ARG A 275 18.35 11.86 -21.32
C ARG A 275 17.18 10.88 -21.25
N GLN A 276 17.46 9.58 -21.24
CA GLN A 276 16.40 8.57 -21.12
C GLN A 276 15.67 8.65 -19.77
N GLN A 277 16.40 8.81 -18.67
CA GLN A 277 15.81 9.00 -17.34
C GLN A 277 14.92 10.24 -17.27
N LYS A 278 15.32 11.35 -17.93
CA LYS A 278 14.48 12.54 -18.04
C LYS A 278 13.17 12.24 -18.79
N ARG A 279 13.22 11.44 -19.86
CA ARG A 279 12.04 11.03 -20.63
C ARG A 279 11.08 10.16 -19.81
N VAL A 280 11.60 9.23 -19.01
CA VAL A 280 10.78 8.43 -18.08
C VAL A 280 10.02 9.33 -17.10
N ARG A 281 10.73 10.27 -16.45
CA ARG A 281 10.10 11.20 -15.51
C ARG A 281 9.04 12.09 -16.18
N GLN A 282 9.30 12.54 -17.40
CA GLN A 282 8.33 13.33 -18.16
C GLN A 282 7.06 12.53 -18.43
N LEU A 283 7.18 11.27 -18.91
CA LEU A 283 6.02 10.42 -19.18
C LEU A 283 5.22 10.08 -17.91
N GLN A 284 5.88 9.97 -16.77
CA GLN A 284 5.20 9.82 -15.47
C GLN A 284 4.40 11.06 -15.10
N ALA A 285 4.96 12.25 -15.31
CA ALA A 285 4.25 13.52 -15.08
C ALA A 285 3.05 13.65 -16.02
N GLU A 286 3.23 13.42 -17.33
CA GLU A 286 2.15 13.49 -18.32
C GLU A 286 0.99 12.53 -18.01
N LEU A 287 1.29 11.33 -17.50
CA LEU A 287 0.25 10.40 -17.04
C LEU A 287 -0.48 10.90 -15.80
N SER A 288 0.24 11.49 -14.83
CA SER A 288 -0.39 12.09 -13.66
C SER A 288 -1.30 13.24 -14.05
N ASP A 289 -0.85 14.09 -14.97
CA ASP A 289 -1.60 15.24 -15.46
C ASP A 289 -2.87 14.80 -16.20
N LEU A 290 -2.79 13.79 -17.09
CA LEU A 290 -3.96 13.25 -17.78
C LEU A 290 -5.02 12.69 -16.83
N HIS A 291 -4.61 11.99 -15.77
CA HIS A 291 -5.56 11.50 -14.77
C HIS A 291 -6.22 12.67 -14.03
N PHE A 292 -5.44 13.68 -13.64
CA PHE A 292 -5.97 14.86 -12.96
C PHE A 292 -6.92 15.66 -13.85
N GLU A 293 -6.57 15.88 -15.12
CA GLU A 293 -7.42 16.57 -16.10
C GLU A 293 -8.74 15.83 -16.34
N LYS A 294 -8.71 14.49 -16.50
CA LYS A 294 -9.93 13.68 -16.57
C LYS A 294 -10.84 13.94 -15.37
N LEU A 295 -10.27 13.94 -14.16
CA LEU A 295 -11.01 14.20 -12.93
C LEU A 295 -11.60 15.60 -12.89
N MET A 296 -10.85 16.62 -13.32
CA MET A 296 -11.32 18.00 -13.36
C MET A 296 -12.45 18.22 -14.35
N GLU A 297 -12.40 17.55 -15.51
CA GLU A 297 -13.45 17.66 -16.52
C GLU A 297 -14.72 16.94 -16.06
N MET A 298 -14.60 15.72 -15.51
CA MET A 298 -15.74 15.03 -14.87
C MET A 298 -16.35 15.87 -13.75
N ARG A 299 -15.51 16.49 -12.90
CA ARG A 299 -15.93 17.39 -11.83
C ARG A 299 -16.75 18.57 -12.34
N SER A 300 -16.37 19.16 -13.48
CA SER A 300 -17.06 20.34 -14.03
C SER A 300 -18.50 20.07 -14.48
N LEU A 301 -18.87 18.81 -14.68
CA LEU A 301 -20.23 18.41 -15.07
C LEU A 301 -21.18 18.25 -13.88
N LEU A 302 -20.67 18.31 -12.65
CA LEU A 302 -21.41 17.98 -11.43
C LEU A 302 -21.94 19.21 -10.71
N GLY A 303 -23.15 19.10 -10.17
CA GLY A 303 -23.73 20.11 -9.27
C GLY A 303 -23.12 20.06 -7.86
N THR A 304 -23.43 21.06 -7.03
CA THR A 304 -22.85 21.25 -5.69
C THR A 304 -22.99 20.03 -4.77
N GLU A 305 -24.15 19.37 -4.77
CA GLU A 305 -24.38 18.17 -3.96
C GLU A 305 -23.60 16.96 -4.51
N GLN A 306 -23.60 16.79 -5.83
CA GLN A 306 -22.90 15.72 -6.53
C GLN A 306 -21.37 15.83 -6.36
N LEU A 307 -20.83 17.05 -6.25
CA LEU A 307 -19.41 17.29 -5.98
C LEU A 307 -18.97 16.72 -4.62
N GLY A 308 -19.82 16.77 -3.60
CA GLY A 308 -19.55 16.16 -2.29
C GLY A 308 -19.46 14.65 -2.36
N GLN A 309 -20.39 14.02 -3.09
CA GLN A 309 -20.41 12.57 -3.34
C GLN A 309 -19.25 12.14 -4.25
N PHE A 310 -18.92 12.93 -5.27
CA PHE A 310 -17.80 12.68 -6.17
C PHE A 310 -16.46 12.76 -5.44
N ALA A 311 -16.27 13.76 -4.57
CA ALA A 311 -15.09 13.83 -3.71
C ALA A 311 -14.95 12.59 -2.81
N GLN A 312 -16.08 12.08 -2.27
CA GLN A 312 -16.09 10.85 -1.48
C GLN A 312 -15.72 9.61 -2.32
N LEU A 313 -16.19 9.56 -3.58
CA LEU A 313 -15.84 8.50 -4.53
C LEU A 313 -14.36 8.54 -4.93
N LEU A 314 -13.78 9.71 -5.19
CA LEU A 314 -12.36 9.85 -5.54
C LEU A 314 -11.42 9.41 -4.41
N VAL A 315 -11.81 9.67 -3.17
CA VAL A 315 -11.08 9.18 -1.99
C VAL A 315 -11.18 7.65 -1.87
N SER A 316 -12.30 7.05 -2.28
CA SER A 316 -12.45 5.59 -2.29
C SER A 316 -11.73 4.90 -3.48
N ALA A 317 -11.73 5.53 -4.66
CA ALA A 317 -11.18 5.00 -5.90
C ALA A 317 -9.65 5.14 -6.02
N SER A 318 -9.06 6.18 -5.41
CA SER A 318 -7.59 6.29 -5.28
C SER A 318 -6.96 5.17 -4.44
N GLY A 319 -7.78 4.36 -3.75
CA GLY A 319 -7.40 3.08 -3.16
C GLY A 319 -7.49 1.85 -4.09
N GLN A 320 -8.00 1.98 -5.32
CA GLN A 320 -8.28 0.88 -6.26
C GLN A 320 -7.60 0.98 -7.64
N VAL A 321 -7.08 2.15 -8.05
CA VAL A 321 -6.66 2.40 -9.45
C VAL A 321 -5.28 1.85 -9.83
N VAL A 322 -4.54 1.20 -8.92
CA VAL A 322 -3.28 0.53 -9.30
C VAL A 322 -3.49 -0.98 -9.44
N GLY A 323 -4.15 -1.37 -10.52
CA GLY A 323 -4.49 -2.78 -10.75
C GLY A 323 -4.85 -3.14 -12.20
N SER A 324 -4.47 -2.30 -13.17
CA SER A 324 -4.67 -2.59 -14.60
C SER A 324 -3.34 -2.45 -15.35
N ARG A 325 -2.48 -3.47 -15.25
CA ARG A 325 -1.58 -3.97 -16.30
C ARG A 325 -0.83 -5.21 -15.81
#